data_AF-A0A2T9ZXM5-F1
#
_entry.id   AF-A0A2T9ZXM5-F1
#
_cell.length_a   1.000
_cell.length_b   1.000
_cell.length_c   1.000
_cell.angle_alpha   90.00
_cell.angle_beta   90.00
_cell.angle_gamma   90.00
#
_symmetry.space_group_name_H-M   'P 1'
#
loop_
_entity.id
_entity.type
_entity.pdbx_description
1 polymer ?
#
loop_
_entity_poly.entity_id
_entity_poly.type
_entity_poly.pdbx_seq_one_letter_code
_entity_poly.pdbx_strand_id
1 'polypeptide(L)'
;MNRSDSRIGRRELLKLIAGLAGSYWISPGLIQAAERTPIKKPIPVSSEQLPVIGMGSSRTFDSAGNREKIANLGKVLEQFFKMGGSLIDSSPMYGSAEHVLGMLLKDIRAESLFAATKVWTDGK
;
A
#
# COMPACT_ATOMS: atom_id res chain seq x y z
N MET A 1 -35.26 54.45 21.27
CA MET A 1 -34.50 53.19 21.16
C MET A 1 -34.86 52.54 19.82
N ASN A 2 -34.20 52.96 18.73
CA ASN A 2 -34.51 52.47 17.38
C ASN A 2 -33.93 51.07 17.19
N ARG A 3 -34.80 50.06 17.11
CA ARG A 3 -34.43 48.73 16.65
C ARG A 3 -34.31 48.80 15.13
N SER A 4 -33.09 48.85 14.61
CA SER A 4 -32.87 48.66 13.17
C SER A 4 -33.24 47.22 12.83
N ASP A 5 -34.31 47.05 12.07
CA ASP A 5 -34.71 45.80 11.44
C ASP A 5 -33.52 45.25 10.63
N SER A 6 -32.83 44.24 11.15
CA SER A 6 -31.77 43.51 10.45
C SER A 6 -32.38 42.54 9.43
N ARG A 7 -33.10 43.10 8.44
CA ARG A 7 -33.61 42.32 7.30
C ARG A 7 -32.49 42.10 6.31
N ILE A 8 -31.96 40.88 6.25
CA ILE A 8 -30.97 40.46 5.26
C ILE A 8 -31.53 40.76 3.86
N GLY A 9 -30.90 41.69 3.14
CA GLY A 9 -31.31 42.04 1.79
C GLY A 9 -30.95 40.96 0.78
N ARG A 10 -31.65 40.88 -0.36
CA ARG A 10 -31.36 39.93 -1.45
C ARG A 10 -29.88 39.91 -1.86
N ARG A 11 -29.25 41.09 -1.92
CA ARG A 11 -27.82 41.26 -2.23
C ARG A 11 -26.90 40.61 -1.19
N GLU A 12 -27.28 40.71 0.08
CA GLU A 12 -26.50 40.21 1.22
C GLU A 12 -26.63 38.69 1.33
N LEU A 13 -27.83 38.17 1.06
CA LEU A 13 -28.08 36.74 0.87
C LEU A 13 -27.24 36.16 -0.28
N LEU A 14 -27.20 36.83 -1.44
CA LEU A 14 -26.40 36.38 -2.58
C LEU A 14 -24.89 36.37 -2.28
N LYS A 15 -24.39 37.35 -1.51
CA LYS A 15 -22.99 37.37 -1.06
C LYS A 15 -22.67 36.22 -0.11
N LEU A 16 -23.57 35.91 0.82
CA LEU A 16 -23.42 34.77 1.73
C LEU A 16 -23.41 33.43 0.99
N ILE A 17 -24.33 33.24 0.04
CA ILE A 17 -24.37 32.02 -0.79
C ILE A 17 -23.10 31.89 -1.63
N ALA A 18 -22.65 32.99 -2.26
CA ALA A 18 -21.42 32.99 -3.04
C ALA A 18 -20.17 32.73 -2.17
N GLY A 19 -20.12 33.27 -0.94
CA GLY A 19 -19.05 33.03 0.01
C GLY A 19 -18.99 31.59 0.50
N LEU A 20 -20.14 30.99 0.81
CA LEU A 20 -20.26 29.58 1.21
C LEU A 20 -19.94 28.62 0.05
N ALA A 21 -20.36 28.95 -1.18
CA ALA A 21 -19.98 28.19 -2.35
C ALA A 21 -18.46 28.30 -2.60
N GLY A 22 -17.89 29.51 -2.54
CA GLY A 22 -16.47 29.75 -2.72
C GLY A 22 -15.60 29.04 -1.68
N SER A 23 -16.04 28.98 -0.42
CA SER A 23 -15.30 28.25 0.63
C SER A 23 -15.29 26.74 0.43
N TYR A 24 -16.31 26.18 -0.24
CA TYR A 24 -16.33 24.76 -0.62
C TYR A 24 -15.28 24.43 -1.69
N TRP A 25 -15.05 25.34 -2.65
CA TRP A 25 -14.03 25.18 -3.70
C TRP A 25 -12.59 25.31 -3.18
N ILE A 26 -12.39 26.02 -2.06
CA ILE A 26 -11.07 26.28 -1.47
C ILE A 26 -10.78 25.31 -0.30
N SER A 27 -11.76 24.48 0.10
CA SER A 27 -11.60 23.55 1.23
C SER A 27 -10.61 22.42 0.88
N PRO A 28 -9.42 22.36 1.52
CA PRO A 28 -8.41 21.33 1.25
C PRO A 28 -8.89 19.91 1.61
N GLY A 29 -9.92 19.82 2.47
CA GLY A 29 -10.46 18.54 2.97
C GLY A 29 -11.20 17.69 1.93
N LEU A 30 -11.46 18.21 0.73
CA LEU A 30 -12.06 17.44 -0.37
C LEU A 30 -11.03 16.84 -1.32
N ILE A 31 -9.77 17.25 -1.24
CA ILE A 31 -8.67 16.61 -1.97
C ILE A 31 -8.17 15.43 -1.13
N GLN A 32 -9.05 14.46 -0.93
CA GLN A 32 -8.63 13.18 -0.38
C GLN A 32 -7.90 12.45 -1.52
N ALA A 33 -6.60 12.19 -1.34
CA ALA A 33 -5.90 11.29 -2.24
C ALA A 33 -6.67 9.97 -2.27
N ALA A 34 -7.17 9.58 -3.44
CA ALA A 34 -7.89 8.33 -3.60
C ALA A 34 -7.03 7.19 -3.05
N GLU A 35 -7.65 6.28 -2.28
CA GLU A 35 -6.98 5.05 -1.87
C GLU A 35 -6.50 4.31 -3.13
N ARG A 36 -5.18 4.32 -3.34
CA ARG A 36 -4.59 3.68 -4.51
C ARG A 36 -4.50 2.20 -4.25
N THR A 37 -5.44 1.44 -4.82
CA THR A 37 -5.30 -0.01 -4.94
C THR A 37 -4.14 -0.34 -5.88
N PRO A 38 -3.36 -1.40 -5.59
CA PRO A 38 -2.32 -1.83 -6.51
C PRO A 38 -2.89 -2.16 -7.88
N ILE A 39 -2.21 -1.70 -8.94
CA ILE A 39 -2.53 -2.13 -10.30
C ILE A 39 -2.25 -3.63 -10.38
N LYS A 40 -3.24 -4.40 -10.83
CA LYS A 40 -3.11 -5.85 -11.03
C LYS A 40 -3.17 -6.21 -12.51
N LYS A 41 -2.50 -7.30 -12.88
CA LYS A 41 -2.58 -7.91 -14.21
C LYS A 41 -2.80 -9.42 -14.07
N PRO A 42 -3.55 -10.03 -15.00
CA PRO A 42 -3.70 -11.48 -15.03
C PRO A 42 -2.40 -12.15 -15.48
N ILE A 43 -2.08 -13.30 -14.89
CA ILE A 43 -1.16 -14.26 -15.51
C ILE A 43 -1.87 -14.82 -16.76
N PRO A 44 -1.26 -14.84 -17.96
CA PRO A 44 -1.96 -15.15 -19.21
C PRO A 44 -2.73 -16.48 -19.24
N VAL A 45 -2.18 -17.52 -18.61
CA VAL A 45 -2.78 -18.87 -18.64
C VAL A 45 -3.75 -19.09 -17.48
N SER A 46 -3.38 -18.73 -16.25
CA SER A 46 -4.23 -18.97 -15.07
C SER A 46 -5.27 -17.88 -14.82
N SER A 47 -5.13 -16.71 -15.45
CA SER A 47 -5.93 -15.50 -15.18
C SER A 47 -5.85 -14.98 -13.74
N GLU A 48 -4.96 -15.53 -12.91
CA GLU A 48 -4.75 -15.09 -11.53
C GLU A 48 -4.27 -13.64 -11.50
N GLN A 49 -4.91 -12.81 -10.69
CA GLN A 49 -4.65 -11.36 -10.61
C GLN A 49 -3.50 -11.07 -9.66
N LEU A 50 -2.33 -10.71 -10.20
CA LEU A 50 -1.18 -10.32 -9.40
C LEU A 50 -0.93 -8.82 -9.47
N PRO A 51 -0.53 -8.18 -8.35
CA PRO A 51 0.04 -6.83 -8.38
C PRO A 51 1.20 -6.76 -9.37
N VAL A 52 1.29 -5.66 -10.12
CA VAL A 52 2.38 -5.46 -11.09
C VAL A 52 3.76 -5.25 -10.45
N ILE A 53 3.80 -5.05 -9.12
CA ILE A 53 5.01 -4.94 -8.32
C ILE A 53 5.04 -6.08 -7.30
N GLY A 54 6.13 -6.85 -7.32
CA GLY A 54 6.44 -7.87 -6.32
C GLY A 54 7.65 -7.51 -5.46
N MET A 55 7.96 -8.37 -4.49
CA MET A 55 9.12 -8.25 -3.61
C MET A 55 10.15 -9.34 -3.91
N GLY A 56 11.34 -8.95 -4.36
CA GLY A 56 12.48 -9.86 -4.51
C GLY A 56 13.27 -10.01 -3.22
N SER A 57 13.80 -11.21 -2.98
CA SER A 57 14.51 -11.53 -1.73
C SER A 57 16.04 -11.66 -1.87
N SER A 58 16.57 -11.60 -3.10
CA SER A 58 18.01 -11.72 -3.38
C SER A 58 18.85 -10.65 -2.66
N ARG A 59 19.87 -11.07 -1.91
CA ARG A 59 20.80 -10.24 -1.10
C ARG A 59 20.16 -9.47 0.06
N THR A 60 18.92 -9.01 -0.09
CA THR A 60 18.19 -8.24 0.91
C THR A 60 17.77 -9.12 2.08
N PHE A 61 17.18 -10.28 1.82
CA PHE A 61 16.72 -11.22 2.85
C PHE A 61 17.78 -12.23 3.27
N ASP A 62 18.93 -12.28 2.61
CA ASP A 62 20.10 -12.99 3.13
C ASP A 62 20.67 -12.22 4.34
N SER A 63 20.10 -12.49 5.51
CA SER A 63 20.26 -11.68 6.72
C SER A 63 20.33 -12.51 8.00
N ALA A 64 20.51 -13.83 7.90
CA ALA A 64 20.68 -14.69 9.07
C ALA A 64 21.78 -14.14 9.98
N GLY A 65 21.52 -14.15 11.30
CA GLY A 65 22.42 -13.60 12.31
C GLY A 65 22.33 -12.09 12.53
N ASN A 66 21.70 -11.32 11.63
CA ASN A 66 21.48 -9.88 11.83
C ASN A 66 20.05 -9.60 12.31
N ARG A 67 19.84 -9.60 13.63
CA ARG A 67 18.52 -9.42 14.26
C ARG A 67 17.87 -8.08 13.92
N GLU A 68 18.65 -7.00 13.85
CA GLU A 68 18.13 -5.67 13.52
C GLU A 68 17.62 -5.62 12.08
N LYS A 69 18.40 -6.15 11.14
CA LYS A 69 18.01 -6.23 9.72
C LYS A 69 16.76 -7.10 9.55
N ILE A 70 16.68 -8.25 10.23
CA ILE A 70 15.49 -9.12 10.21
C ILE A 70 14.27 -8.38 10.76
N ALA A 71 14.39 -7.66 11.89
CA ALA A 71 13.29 -6.89 12.45
C ALA A 71 12.81 -5.78 11.49
N ASN A 72 13.73 -5.09 10.80
CA ASN A 72 13.39 -4.10 9.79
C ASN A 72 12.73 -4.72 8.55
N LEU A 73 13.20 -5.88 8.10
CA LEU A 73 12.56 -6.63 7.01
C LEU A 73 11.15 -7.08 7.38
N GLY A 74 10.91 -7.45 8.65
CA GLY A 74 9.56 -7.75 9.15
C GLY A 74 8.60 -6.57 8.97
N LYS A 75 9.03 -5.36 9.35
CA LYS A 75 8.23 -4.13 9.14
C LYS A 75 7.97 -3.83 7.66
N VAL A 76 8.97 -4.03 6.80
CA VAL A 76 8.84 -3.87 5.35
C VAL A 76 7.83 -4.88 4.79
N LEU A 77 7.90 -6.12 5.22
CA LEU A 77 7.03 -7.20 4.77
C LEU A 77 5.58 -6.98 5.24
N GLU A 78 5.38 -6.57 6.49
CA GLU A 78 4.08 -6.17 7.02
C GLU A 78 3.47 -5.02 6.20
N GLN A 79 4.26 -3.97 5.95
CA GLN A 79 3.81 -2.82 5.17
C GLN A 79 3.52 -3.21 3.71
N PHE A 80 4.31 -4.10 3.11
CA PHE A 80 4.09 -4.60 1.76
C PHE A 80 2.71 -5.26 1.63
N PHE A 81 2.35 -6.16 2.56
CA PHE A 81 1.02 -6.78 2.57
C PHE A 81 -0.09 -5.77 2.88
N LYS A 82 0.13 -4.86 3.84
CA LYS A 82 -0.84 -3.80 4.17
C LYS A 82 -1.15 -2.89 2.98
N MET A 83 -0.19 -2.68 2.09
CA MET A 83 -0.36 -1.91 0.87
C MET A 83 -0.90 -2.74 -0.32
N GLY A 84 -1.32 -4.00 -0.08
CA GLY A 84 -1.90 -4.88 -1.08
C GLY A 84 -0.89 -5.61 -1.97
N GLY A 85 0.40 -5.61 -1.59
CA GLY A 85 1.41 -6.46 -2.20
C GLY A 85 1.15 -7.94 -1.86
N SER A 86 1.43 -8.83 -2.81
CA SER A 86 1.20 -10.28 -2.61
C SER A 86 2.23 -11.19 -3.27
N LEU A 87 3.00 -10.72 -4.26
CA LEU A 87 4.01 -11.52 -4.95
C LEU A 87 5.37 -11.44 -4.25
N ILE A 88 5.90 -12.57 -3.77
CA ILE A 88 7.28 -12.67 -3.24
C ILE A 88 8.09 -13.61 -4.14
N ASP A 89 9.24 -13.13 -4.61
CA ASP A 89 10.21 -13.89 -5.40
C ASP A 89 11.42 -14.33 -4.55
N SER A 90 11.74 -15.61 -4.66
CA SER A 90 12.78 -16.29 -3.88
C SER A 90 13.53 -17.33 -4.71
N SER A 91 14.54 -17.95 -4.10
CA SER A 91 15.36 -18.99 -4.71
C SER A 91 16.14 -19.72 -3.62
N PRO A 92 16.36 -21.05 -3.75
CA PRO A 92 17.25 -21.79 -2.86
C PRO A 92 18.71 -21.28 -2.92
N MET A 93 19.07 -20.52 -3.96
CA MET A 93 20.40 -19.92 -4.11
C MET A 93 20.57 -18.59 -3.37
N TYR A 94 19.52 -18.00 -2.82
CA TYR A 94 19.58 -16.67 -2.18
C TYR A 94 19.99 -16.74 -0.70
N GLY A 95 21.01 -17.55 -0.40
CA GLY A 95 21.57 -17.69 0.95
C GLY A 95 20.49 -18.03 1.99
N SER A 96 20.41 -17.23 3.05
CA SER A 96 19.42 -17.41 4.12
C SER A 96 18.01 -16.85 3.84
N ALA A 97 17.75 -16.33 2.63
CA ALA A 97 16.53 -15.59 2.32
C ALA A 97 15.24 -16.37 2.54
N GLU A 98 15.13 -17.61 2.04
CA GLU A 98 13.92 -18.43 2.22
C GLU A 98 13.66 -18.76 3.69
N HIS A 99 14.73 -19.01 4.46
CA HIS A 99 14.62 -19.25 5.90
C HIS A 99 14.14 -18.00 6.65
N VAL A 100 14.71 -16.84 6.37
CA VAL A 100 14.31 -15.56 6.98
C VAL A 100 12.89 -15.18 6.59
N LEU A 101 12.50 -15.34 5.32
CA LEU A 101 11.13 -15.14 4.87
C LEU A 101 10.16 -16.06 5.60
N GLY A 102 10.45 -17.36 5.66
CA GLY A 102 9.61 -18.34 6.35
C GLY A 102 9.50 -18.08 7.86
N MET A 103 10.53 -17.51 8.48
CA MET A 103 10.48 -17.05 9.87
C MET A 103 9.53 -15.85 10.03
N LEU A 104 9.72 -14.80 9.23
CA LEU A 104 8.93 -13.56 9.32
C LEU A 104 7.46 -13.78 8.96
N LEU A 105 7.17 -14.64 7.97
CA LEU A 105 5.81 -14.94 7.52
C LEU A 105 4.98 -15.71 8.55
N LYS A 106 5.58 -16.31 9.59
CA LYS A 106 4.82 -16.95 10.69
C LYS A 106 4.04 -15.92 11.52
N ASP A 107 4.61 -14.73 11.66
CA ASP A 107 4.07 -13.69 12.53
C ASP A 107 3.20 -12.68 11.77
N ILE A 108 3.21 -12.73 10.43
CA ILE A 108 2.48 -11.80 9.56
C ILE A 108 1.28 -12.49 8.94
N ARG A 109 0.08 -11.95 9.17
CA ARG A 109 -1.15 -12.40 8.49
C ARG A 109 -1.32 -11.64 7.18
N ALA A 110 -0.95 -12.28 6.07
CA ALA A 110 -1.24 -11.78 4.74
C ALA A 110 -2.62 -12.26 4.25
N GLU A 111 -3.42 -11.37 3.66
CA GLU A 111 -4.69 -11.76 3.02
C GLU A 111 -4.47 -12.61 1.77
N SER A 112 -3.35 -12.38 1.06
CA SER A 112 -2.95 -13.17 -0.10
C SER A 112 -1.42 -13.21 -0.22
N LEU A 113 -0.89 -14.33 -0.67
CA LEU A 113 0.54 -14.53 -0.95
C LEU A 113 0.69 -15.43 -2.18
N PHE A 114 1.32 -14.89 -3.20
CA PHE A 114 1.87 -15.65 -4.32
C PHE A 114 3.37 -15.85 -4.07
N ALA A 115 3.75 -17.05 -3.60
CA ALA A 115 5.14 -17.39 -3.32
C ALA A 115 5.79 -18.01 -4.57
N ALA A 116 6.68 -17.27 -5.21
CA ALA A 116 7.49 -17.76 -6.32
C ALA A 116 8.89 -18.13 -5.80
N THR A 117 9.25 -19.41 -5.86
CA THR A 117 10.64 -19.84 -5.72
C THR A 117 11.15 -20.45 -7.02
N LYS A 118 12.44 -20.72 -7.07
CA LYS A 118 13.14 -21.28 -8.22
C LYS A 118 13.66 -22.66 -7.84
N VAL A 119 13.98 -23.46 -8.85
CA VAL A 119 14.74 -24.70 -8.67
C VAL A 119 16.11 -24.47 -9.28
N TRP A 120 17.16 -24.73 -8.50
CA TRP A 120 18.52 -24.76 -8.99
C TRP A 120 19.03 -26.20 -8.90
N THR A 121 19.30 -26.81 -10.04
CA THR A 121 19.85 -28.16 -10.12
C THR A 121 20.78 -28.24 -11.32
N ASP A 122 21.90 -28.95 -11.18
CA ASP A 122 22.63 -29.45 -12.34
C ASP A 122 21.82 -30.64 -12.87
N GLY A 123 21.20 -30.45 -14.04
CA GLY A 123 20.43 -31.49 -14.70
C GLY A 123 21.27 -32.75 -14.93
N LYS A 124 20.64 -33.92 -14.84
CA LYS A 124 21.18 -35.18 -15.32
C LYS A 124 20.52 -35.56 -16.63
#